data_AF-A0A978T601-F1
#
_entry.id   AF-A0A978T601-F1
#
_cell.length_a   1.000
_cell.length_b   1.000
_cell.length_c   1.000
_cell.angle_alpha   90.00
_cell.angle_beta   90.00
_cell.angle_gamma   90.00
#
_symmetry.space_group_name_H-M   'P 1'
#
loop_
_entity.id
_entity.type
_entity.pdbx_description
1 polymer ?
#
loop_
_entity_poly.entity_id
_entity_poly.type
_entity_poly.pdbx_seq_one_letter_code
_entity_poly.pdbx_strand_id
1 'polypeptide(L)'
;MKDADGKDIYLVNTGANYRYVGQLVVDFDARGNVVNVRDESGPYPTDLAGVNRLYPENITTFEQVKAKADPQLVQIVDNVGNFINSLDAKVYGNTAVFLNGLRESVRREETNLGNLTADANLWYARRFGVTVDISVKNGGGIRDAIGLSYIDGGTNQLVQLPPPANPATGKRTGDISELDIINSLRFNNKLVVADISAQGIKDLAEHMVAAWTATATPGQFGQIGGFSFSYDPTKTPIRFRRDANGNAIAVETPGERIRNLVLIRDDGSKEAIVVDGRLVVPPERTYKMVILDFLANGGDGYPRFYFQNVTPLENLNPPSIPDKAPGLLKGGEQDALAEYLAEFYPNSSRPFNQPDTPISQDTRIQNLSFRQDTVLAGIDRDRFLFDTLIYRFRTGNGTYIYVDEAERQSILQGNYGFVEEGVAFKASKRGGENLQPIYRFRSLLRPGAYLYAGGEEVEQIRQRHRNLFVEEGLAFYVYDGSSQKGQDIYRFQTIPGAYILVNEAEKQSILAGNFGFVNEGVVFEALF
;
A
#
# COMPACT_ATOMS: atom_id res chain seq x y z
N MET A 1 8.53 -7.67 -54.07
CA MET A 1 7.09 -8.02 -54.20
C MET A 1 6.54 -7.29 -55.43
N LYS A 2 5.31 -7.55 -55.90
CA LYS A 2 4.72 -6.86 -57.04
C LYS A 2 3.53 -5.99 -56.62
N ASP A 3 3.30 -4.85 -57.29
CA ASP A 3 2.10 -4.04 -57.12
C ASP A 3 0.90 -4.61 -57.91
N ALA A 4 -0.25 -3.93 -57.81
CA ALA A 4 -1.48 -4.33 -58.53
C ALA A 4 -1.36 -4.23 -60.05
N ASP A 5 -0.39 -3.46 -60.56
CA ASP A 5 -0.09 -3.27 -61.98
C ASP A 5 1.06 -4.19 -62.47
N GLY A 6 1.58 -5.07 -61.60
CA GLY A 6 2.64 -6.03 -61.91
C GLY A 6 4.08 -5.48 -61.85
N LYS A 7 4.30 -4.28 -61.31
CA LYS A 7 5.64 -3.67 -61.15
C LYS A 7 6.33 -4.13 -59.87
N ASP A 8 7.66 -4.17 -59.89
CA ASP A 8 8.46 -4.52 -58.69
C ASP A 8 8.38 -3.44 -57.61
N ILE A 9 8.02 -3.87 -56.40
CA ILE A 9 8.11 -3.14 -55.15
C ILE A 9 9.26 -3.73 -54.32
N TYR A 10 10.17 -2.86 -53.91
CA TYR A 10 11.26 -3.16 -52.99
C TYR A 10 10.93 -2.64 -51.59
N LEU A 11 10.88 -3.55 -50.62
CA LEU A 11 10.69 -3.21 -49.21
C LEU A 11 12.04 -3.35 -48.51
N VAL A 12 12.52 -2.25 -47.94
CA VAL A 12 13.79 -2.23 -47.19
C VAL A 12 13.54 -1.87 -45.74
N ASN A 13 14.30 -2.50 -44.86
CA ASN A 13 14.31 -2.17 -43.43
C ASN A 13 15.74 -2.35 -42.90
N THR A 14 16.09 -1.61 -41.86
CA THR A 14 17.34 -1.77 -41.12
C THR A 14 17.04 -1.93 -39.63
N GLY A 15 17.96 -2.54 -38.88
CA GLY A 15 17.77 -2.73 -37.45
C GLY A 15 17.57 -1.41 -36.69
N ALA A 16 16.90 -1.46 -35.54
CA ALA A 16 16.63 -0.28 -34.71
C ALA A 16 17.89 0.25 -33.99
N ASN A 17 17.73 1.38 -33.27
CA ASN A 17 18.74 2.00 -32.40
C ASN A 17 20.03 2.40 -33.11
N TYR A 18 19.93 2.81 -34.38
CA TYR A 18 21.06 3.25 -35.19
C TYR A 18 22.19 2.22 -35.31
N ARG A 19 21.91 0.92 -35.11
CA ARG A 19 22.91 -0.16 -35.26
C ARG A 19 23.37 -0.34 -36.70
N TYR A 20 22.55 0.10 -37.66
CA TYR A 20 22.83 0.03 -39.08
C TYR A 20 22.38 1.33 -39.77
N VAL A 21 23.11 1.73 -40.81
CA VAL A 21 22.67 2.72 -41.78
C VAL A 21 22.25 1.96 -43.04
N GLY A 22 21.00 2.17 -43.47
CA GLY A 22 20.51 1.58 -44.73
C GLY A 22 20.95 2.41 -45.92
N GLN A 23 21.62 1.78 -46.87
CA GLN A 23 21.91 2.36 -48.17
C GLN A 23 21.13 1.60 -49.25
N LEU A 24 20.38 2.32 -50.07
CA LEU A 24 19.67 1.76 -51.20
C LEU A 24 20.01 2.59 -52.44
N VAL A 25 20.67 1.96 -53.41
CA VAL A 25 21.07 2.59 -54.67
C VAL A 25 20.24 1.97 -55.79
N VAL A 26 19.39 2.78 -56.41
CA VAL A 26 18.37 2.34 -57.38
C VAL A 26 18.53 3.09 -58.68
N ASP A 27 18.51 2.36 -59.80
CA ASP A 27 18.47 2.93 -61.14
C ASP A 27 17.02 2.93 -61.65
N PHE A 28 16.61 4.03 -62.28
CA PHE A 28 15.28 4.24 -62.83
C PHE A 28 15.32 4.43 -64.35
N ASP A 29 14.27 3.96 -65.05
CA ASP A 29 14.03 4.34 -66.44
C ASP A 29 13.43 5.77 -66.55
N ALA A 30 13.29 6.27 -67.78
CA ALA A 30 12.73 7.60 -68.06
C ALA A 30 11.24 7.76 -67.67
N ARG A 31 10.56 6.66 -67.30
CA ARG A 31 9.18 6.64 -66.83
C ARG A 31 9.09 6.47 -65.30
N GLY A 32 10.23 6.43 -64.60
CA GLY A 32 10.31 6.29 -63.15
C GLY A 32 10.15 4.86 -62.64
N ASN A 33 10.29 3.84 -63.49
CA ASN A 33 10.27 2.44 -63.05
C ASN A 33 11.68 2.01 -62.60
N VAL A 34 11.75 1.24 -61.51
CA VAL A 34 13.01 0.63 -61.05
C VAL A 34 13.47 -0.42 -62.06
N VAL A 35 14.68 -0.26 -62.57
CA VAL A 35 15.29 -1.22 -63.50
C VAL A 35 16.45 -2.00 -62.88
N ASN A 36 17.04 -1.49 -61.81
CA ASN A 36 18.12 -2.14 -61.09
C ASN A 36 18.21 -1.65 -59.64
N VAL A 37 18.56 -2.56 -58.73
CA VAL A 37 19.02 -2.24 -57.37
C VAL A 37 20.47 -2.67 -57.31
N ARG A 38 21.39 -1.74 -57.07
CA ARG A 38 22.82 -2.03 -57.19
C ARG A 38 23.36 -2.83 -56.01
N ASP A 39 24.41 -3.59 -56.26
CA ASP A 39 25.05 -4.50 -55.29
C ASP A 39 25.60 -3.76 -54.05
N GLU A 40 25.89 -2.46 -54.14
CA GLU A 40 26.31 -1.65 -52.99
C GLU A 40 25.16 -1.31 -52.03
N SER A 41 23.93 -1.69 -52.37
CA SER A 41 22.77 -1.55 -51.49
C SER A 41 22.82 -2.56 -50.35
N GLY A 42 22.57 -2.09 -49.12
CA GLY A 42 22.52 -2.96 -47.96
C GLY A 42 22.55 -2.20 -46.64
N PRO A 43 22.42 -2.93 -45.51
CA PRO A 43 22.62 -2.38 -44.19
C PRO A 43 24.12 -2.33 -43.85
N TYR A 44 24.60 -1.15 -43.46
CA TYR A 44 25.98 -0.94 -43.02
C TYR A 44 26.01 -0.85 -41.48
N PRO A 45 26.66 -1.79 -40.78
CA PRO A 45 26.82 -1.72 -39.32
C PRO A 45 27.53 -0.42 -38.91
N THR A 46 27.05 0.21 -37.84
CA THR A 46 27.65 1.41 -37.24
C THR A 46 28.62 1.09 -36.10
N ASP A 47 29.01 -0.18 -35.96
CA ASP A 47 30.03 -0.60 -35.03
C ASP A 47 31.45 -0.21 -35.51
N LEU A 48 32.43 -0.38 -34.64
CA LEU A 48 33.82 0.00 -34.93
C LEU A 48 34.36 -0.73 -36.18
N ALA A 49 33.98 -2.00 -36.37
CA ALA A 49 34.37 -2.77 -37.55
C ALA A 49 33.73 -2.23 -38.84
N GLY A 50 32.49 -1.77 -38.77
CA GLY A 50 31.76 -1.11 -39.84
C GLY A 50 32.38 0.21 -40.23
N VAL A 51 32.69 1.07 -39.25
CA VAL A 51 33.39 2.33 -39.49
C VAL A 51 34.77 2.09 -40.07
N ASN A 52 35.52 1.11 -39.55
CA ASN A 52 36.84 0.74 -40.05
C ASN A 52 36.84 0.41 -41.55
N ARG A 53 35.80 -0.26 -42.07
CA ARG A 53 35.69 -0.59 -43.50
C ARG A 53 35.54 0.63 -44.42
N LEU A 54 35.20 1.79 -43.88
CA LEU A 54 35.02 3.03 -44.66
C LEU A 54 36.33 3.77 -44.91
N TYR A 55 37.41 3.42 -44.19
CA TYR A 55 38.68 4.13 -44.24
C TYR A 55 39.83 3.19 -44.67
N PRO A 56 40.84 3.71 -45.40
CA PRO A 56 42.01 2.92 -45.77
C PRO A 56 42.96 2.65 -44.59
N GLU A 57 42.80 3.41 -43.50
CA GLU A 57 43.56 3.25 -42.25
C GLU A 57 42.79 2.43 -41.22
N ASN A 58 43.51 1.74 -40.34
CA ASN A 58 42.89 0.87 -39.34
C ASN A 58 42.32 1.69 -38.17
N ILE A 59 40.99 1.77 -38.10
CA ILE A 59 40.22 2.39 -37.03
C ILE A 59 39.86 1.32 -35.99
N THR A 60 40.47 1.42 -34.81
CA THR A 60 40.34 0.44 -33.71
C THR A 60 39.87 1.06 -32.39
N THR A 61 39.72 2.38 -32.32
CA THR A 61 39.25 3.08 -31.12
C THR A 61 38.21 4.14 -31.47
N PHE A 62 37.37 4.48 -30.49
CA PHE A 62 36.37 5.54 -30.68
C PHE A 62 37.01 6.93 -30.85
N GLU A 63 38.18 7.17 -30.27
CA GLU A 63 38.94 8.42 -30.48
C GLU A 63 39.42 8.56 -31.93
N GLN A 64 39.81 7.45 -32.58
CA GLN A 64 40.12 7.46 -34.02
C GLN A 64 38.88 7.72 -34.87
N VAL A 65 37.71 7.19 -34.47
CA VAL A 65 36.42 7.52 -35.11
C VAL A 65 36.12 9.01 -35.00
N LYS A 66 36.25 9.60 -33.79
CA LYS A 66 36.04 11.04 -33.57
C LYS A 66 36.97 11.89 -34.43
N ALA A 67 38.24 11.50 -34.57
CA ALA A 67 39.19 12.23 -35.40
C ALA A 67 38.82 12.29 -36.90
N LYS A 68 37.94 11.38 -37.38
CA LYS A 68 37.46 11.34 -38.77
C LYS A 68 36.04 11.88 -38.94
N ALA A 69 35.26 11.93 -37.85
CA ALA A 69 33.88 12.41 -37.85
C ALA A 69 33.82 13.94 -38.00
N ASP A 70 32.63 14.45 -38.32
CA ASP A 70 32.37 15.90 -38.35
C ASP A 70 32.71 16.53 -36.98
N PRO A 71 33.61 17.53 -36.91
CA PRO A 71 33.99 18.16 -35.65
C PRO A 71 32.81 18.72 -34.84
N GLN A 72 31.75 19.22 -35.50
CA GLN A 72 30.55 19.70 -34.82
C GLN A 72 29.78 18.54 -34.16
N LEU A 73 29.70 17.38 -34.83
CA LEU A 73 29.06 16.19 -34.26
C LEU A 73 29.86 15.65 -33.06
N VAL A 74 31.19 15.61 -33.18
CA VAL A 74 32.09 15.21 -32.08
C VAL A 74 31.88 16.13 -30.87
N GLN A 75 31.84 17.44 -31.09
CA GLN A 75 31.60 18.41 -30.03
C GLN A 75 30.25 18.18 -29.32
N ILE A 76 29.18 17.87 -30.07
CA ILE A 76 27.87 17.55 -29.48
C ILE A 76 27.95 16.26 -28.64
N VAL A 77 28.56 15.20 -29.17
CA VAL A 77 28.70 13.92 -28.47
C VAL A 77 29.52 14.08 -27.19
N ASP A 78 30.64 14.79 -27.25
CA ASP A 78 31.50 15.04 -26.08
C ASP A 78 30.79 15.90 -25.04
N ASN A 79 30.07 16.94 -25.44
CA ASN A 79 29.29 17.77 -24.51
C ASN A 79 28.20 16.96 -23.80
N VAL A 80 27.46 16.13 -24.54
CA VAL A 80 26.43 15.24 -23.96
C VAL A 80 27.07 14.21 -23.04
N GLY A 81 28.18 13.58 -23.46
CA GLY A 81 28.91 12.61 -22.65
C GLY A 81 29.47 13.22 -21.35
N ASN A 82 30.03 14.42 -21.42
CA ASN A 82 30.53 15.15 -20.25
C ASN A 82 29.40 15.52 -19.29
N PHE A 83 28.24 15.94 -19.81
CA PHE A 83 27.07 16.21 -18.97
C PHE A 83 26.59 14.94 -18.26
N ILE A 84 26.43 13.82 -18.98
CA ILE A 84 26.05 12.52 -18.39
C ILE A 84 27.07 12.10 -17.32
N ASN A 85 28.36 12.18 -17.61
CA ASN A 85 29.43 11.85 -16.66
C ASN A 85 29.39 12.76 -15.41
N SER A 86 29.02 14.03 -15.57
CA SER A 86 28.91 14.96 -14.43
C SER A 86 27.76 14.60 -13.48
N LEU A 87 26.67 14.03 -14.00
CA LEU A 87 25.56 13.52 -13.19
C LEU A 87 25.94 12.19 -12.55
N ASP A 88 26.59 11.30 -13.31
CA ASP A 88 26.97 9.97 -12.82
C ASP A 88 28.08 10.00 -11.77
N ALA A 89 28.92 11.04 -11.75
CA ALA A 89 29.94 11.26 -10.73
C ALA A 89 29.37 11.67 -9.35
N LYS A 90 28.14 12.17 -9.29
CA LYS A 90 27.50 12.60 -8.03
C LYS A 90 26.79 11.42 -7.38
N VAL A 91 27.41 10.81 -6.38
CA VAL A 91 26.88 9.65 -5.66
C VAL A 91 26.10 10.09 -4.42
N TYR A 92 24.87 9.58 -4.27
CA TYR A 92 23.99 9.88 -3.13
C TYR A 92 23.71 8.67 -2.23
N GLY A 93 24.19 7.47 -2.59
CA GLY A 93 24.13 6.31 -1.71
C GLY A 93 24.61 5.04 -2.39
N ASN A 94 24.32 3.88 -1.79
CA ASN A 94 24.76 2.59 -2.29
C ASN A 94 23.70 1.49 -2.07
N THR A 95 23.61 0.55 -3.01
CA THR A 95 22.78 -0.65 -2.93
C THR A 95 23.60 -1.90 -3.25
N ALA A 96 23.33 -2.98 -2.51
CA ALA A 96 23.88 -4.32 -2.75
C ALA A 96 23.01 -5.14 -3.70
N VAL A 97 21.82 -4.65 -4.04
CA VAL A 97 20.79 -5.35 -4.81
C VAL A 97 20.31 -4.50 -5.98
N PHE A 98 19.71 -5.16 -6.98
CA PHE A 98 18.95 -4.49 -8.03
C PHE A 98 17.70 -3.83 -7.43
N LEU A 99 17.44 -2.58 -7.79
CA LEU A 99 16.23 -1.87 -7.39
C LEU A 99 15.22 -1.92 -8.54
N ASN A 100 14.17 -2.72 -8.36
CA ASN A 100 13.20 -3.03 -9.40
C ASN A 100 12.28 -1.85 -9.71
N GLY A 101 12.65 -1.11 -10.77
CA GLY A 101 11.83 -0.06 -11.38
C GLY A 101 11.16 -0.48 -12.69
N LEU A 102 11.10 -1.78 -12.98
CA LEU A 102 10.61 -2.28 -14.26
C LEU A 102 9.10 -2.09 -14.38
N ARG A 103 8.65 -1.71 -15.58
CA ARG A 103 7.24 -1.31 -15.84
C ARG A 103 6.25 -2.43 -15.49
N GLU A 104 6.62 -3.67 -15.79
CA GLU A 104 5.85 -4.88 -15.54
C GLU A 104 5.74 -5.24 -14.06
N SER A 105 6.62 -4.70 -13.20
CA SER A 105 6.56 -4.93 -11.75
C SER A 105 5.94 -3.73 -11.04
N VAL A 106 6.51 -2.52 -11.19
CA VAL A 106 6.09 -1.32 -10.45
C VAL A 106 4.62 -0.93 -10.65
N ARG A 107 3.97 -1.46 -11.69
CA ARG A 107 2.57 -1.18 -12.04
C ARG A 107 1.60 -2.31 -11.70
N ARG A 108 2.07 -3.35 -11.00
CA ARG A 108 1.32 -4.59 -10.81
C ARG A 108 1.54 -5.26 -9.47
N GLU A 109 2.69 -5.07 -8.85
CA GLU A 109 3.09 -5.68 -7.59
C GLU A 109 3.94 -4.71 -6.75
N GLU A 110 4.19 -5.07 -5.50
CA GLU A 110 5.13 -4.36 -4.65
C GLU A 110 6.53 -4.44 -5.27
N THR A 111 7.31 -3.37 -5.16
CA THR A 111 8.72 -3.40 -5.59
C THR A 111 9.60 -2.78 -4.54
N ASN A 112 10.84 -3.26 -4.41
CA ASN A 112 11.79 -2.70 -3.48
C ASN A 112 12.11 -1.21 -3.79
N LEU A 113 12.19 -0.80 -5.06
CA LEU A 113 12.34 0.61 -5.43
C LEU A 113 11.07 1.41 -5.13
N GLY A 114 9.88 0.87 -5.38
CA GLY A 114 8.62 1.49 -5.01
C GLY A 114 8.54 1.79 -3.52
N ASN A 115 8.83 0.79 -2.69
CA ASN A 115 8.91 0.91 -1.24
C ASN A 115 9.97 1.94 -0.81
N LEU A 116 11.21 1.80 -1.31
CA LEU A 116 12.32 2.67 -0.94
C LEU A 116 12.00 4.14 -1.22
N THR A 117 11.45 4.45 -2.40
CA THR A 117 11.14 5.83 -2.74
C THR A 117 9.89 6.35 -2.02
N ALA A 118 8.91 5.50 -1.67
CA ALA A 118 7.78 5.91 -0.85
C ALA A 118 8.19 6.17 0.61
N ASP A 119 9.08 5.35 1.17
CA ASP A 119 9.67 5.57 2.49
C ASP A 119 10.54 6.83 2.51
N ALA A 120 11.29 7.09 1.44
CA ALA A 120 12.06 8.32 1.27
C ALA A 120 11.15 9.56 1.31
N ASN A 121 10.03 9.56 0.57
CA ASN A 121 9.05 10.64 0.61
C ASN A 121 8.49 10.85 2.03
N LEU A 122 8.13 9.77 2.72
CA LEU A 122 7.59 9.81 4.08
C LEU A 122 8.58 10.41 5.07
N TRP A 123 9.82 9.91 5.06
CA TRP A 123 10.89 10.40 5.92
C TRP A 123 11.22 11.87 5.61
N TYR A 124 11.32 12.22 4.33
CA TYR A 124 11.71 13.55 3.90
C TYR A 124 10.68 14.60 4.30
N ALA A 125 9.38 14.33 4.10
CA ALA A 125 8.30 15.21 4.55
C ALA A 125 8.38 15.52 6.06
N ARG A 126 8.74 14.54 6.89
CA ARG A 126 8.90 14.75 8.34
C ARG A 126 10.03 15.73 8.69
N ARG A 127 11.01 15.91 7.81
CA ARG A 127 12.11 16.88 8.02
C ARG A 127 11.66 18.33 7.88
N PHE A 128 10.52 18.58 7.25
CA PHE A 128 9.85 19.89 7.15
C PHE A 128 8.97 20.23 8.37
N GLY A 129 9.08 19.45 9.47
CA GLY A 129 8.39 19.73 10.73
C GLY A 129 6.92 19.30 10.75
N VAL A 130 6.51 18.40 9.87
CA VAL A 130 5.15 17.86 9.79
C VAL A 130 5.11 16.37 10.11
N THR A 131 4.19 15.95 10.98
CA THR A 131 3.95 14.52 11.23
C THR A 131 3.11 13.97 10.09
N VAL A 132 3.68 13.11 9.25
CA VAL A 132 2.96 12.40 8.19
C VAL A 132 2.85 10.91 8.50
N ASP A 133 1.67 10.34 8.27
CA ASP A 133 1.33 8.96 8.59
C ASP A 133 1.69 8.01 7.44
N ILE A 134 1.38 8.42 6.21
CA ILE A 134 1.49 7.56 5.01
C ILE A 134 2.10 8.29 3.81
N SER A 135 2.70 7.52 2.91
CA SER A 135 3.16 8.00 1.61
C SER A 135 2.59 7.17 0.47
N VAL A 136 2.21 7.85 -0.62
CA VAL A 136 1.68 7.24 -1.83
C VAL A 136 2.37 7.82 -3.06
N LYS A 137 2.70 6.95 -4.01
CA LYS A 137 3.13 7.29 -5.36
C LYS A 137 2.66 6.25 -6.34
N ASN A 138 2.52 6.61 -7.61
CA ASN A 138 2.05 5.70 -8.65
C ASN A 138 3.25 5.07 -9.38
N GLY A 139 3.13 3.80 -9.76
CA GLY A 139 4.12 3.09 -10.59
C GLY A 139 4.30 3.72 -11.96
N GLY A 140 3.38 4.57 -12.41
CA GLY A 140 3.54 5.42 -13.58
C GLY A 140 4.70 6.43 -13.48
N GLY A 141 4.98 6.90 -12.27
CA GLY A 141 6.05 7.85 -11.94
C GLY A 141 7.45 7.24 -11.87
N ILE A 142 7.56 5.93 -11.60
CA ILE A 142 8.82 5.18 -11.64
C ILE A 142 9.06 4.71 -13.07
N ARG A 143 10.16 5.17 -13.67
CA ARG A 143 10.42 5.10 -15.11
C ARG A 143 11.53 4.13 -15.50
N ASP A 144 12.38 3.78 -14.55
CA ASP A 144 13.53 2.93 -14.79
C ASP A 144 13.98 2.26 -13.49
N ALA A 145 14.64 1.12 -13.63
CA ALA A 145 15.30 0.45 -12.51
C ALA A 145 16.64 1.12 -12.18
N ILE A 146 17.14 0.88 -10.96
CA ILE A 146 18.51 1.25 -10.58
C ILE A 146 19.31 -0.04 -10.46
N GLY A 147 20.22 -0.23 -11.41
CA GLY A 147 20.99 -1.47 -11.58
C GLY A 147 20.92 -1.99 -13.01
N LEU A 148 21.44 -3.19 -13.20
CA LEU A 148 21.52 -3.84 -14.51
C LEU A 148 20.59 -5.05 -14.56
N SER A 149 19.81 -5.18 -15.63
CA SER A 149 18.92 -6.31 -15.89
C SER A 149 19.08 -6.79 -17.33
N TYR A 150 19.43 -8.07 -17.54
CA TYR A 150 19.58 -8.65 -18.87
C TYR A 150 19.38 -10.18 -18.85
N ILE A 151 19.12 -10.77 -20.01
CA ILE A 151 19.16 -12.23 -20.17
C ILE A 151 20.58 -12.63 -20.49
N ASP A 152 21.18 -13.47 -19.67
CA ASP A 152 22.49 -14.05 -19.96
C ASP A 152 22.37 -15.04 -21.13
N GLY A 153 23.11 -14.78 -22.21
CA GLY A 153 23.04 -15.58 -23.44
C GLY A 153 23.57 -17.00 -23.28
N GLY A 154 24.35 -17.28 -22.23
CA GLY A 154 24.83 -18.64 -21.93
C GLY A 154 23.80 -19.49 -21.20
N THR A 155 23.08 -18.90 -20.25
CA THR A 155 22.14 -19.64 -19.38
C THR A 155 20.66 -19.43 -19.75
N ASN A 156 20.35 -18.43 -20.59
CA ASN A 156 19.00 -17.91 -20.82
C ASN A 156 18.26 -17.51 -19.53
N GLN A 157 19.01 -17.14 -18.48
CA GLN A 157 18.44 -16.69 -17.21
C GLN A 157 18.45 -15.17 -17.13
N LEU A 158 17.45 -14.62 -16.46
CA LEU A 158 17.43 -13.22 -16.08
C LEU A 158 18.49 -12.97 -15.00
N VAL A 159 19.41 -12.06 -15.30
CA VAL A 159 20.44 -11.60 -14.37
C VAL A 159 20.12 -10.16 -13.96
N GLN A 160 20.01 -9.95 -12.66
CA GLN A 160 19.78 -8.63 -12.05
C GLN A 160 20.91 -8.31 -11.06
N LEU A 161 21.57 -7.17 -11.28
CA LEU A 161 22.74 -6.75 -10.52
C LEU A 161 22.57 -5.30 -10.03
N PRO A 162 23.24 -4.91 -8.93
CA PRO A 162 23.30 -3.51 -8.53
C PRO A 162 23.98 -2.64 -9.61
N PRO A 163 23.93 -1.30 -9.50
CA PRO A 163 24.59 -0.40 -10.45
C PRO A 163 26.03 -0.81 -10.75
N PRO A 164 26.44 -0.88 -12.03
CA PRO A 164 27.82 -1.20 -12.37
C PRO A 164 28.74 -0.02 -12.04
N ALA A 165 30.02 -0.31 -11.81
CA ALA A 165 31.05 0.73 -11.71
C ALA A 165 31.21 1.48 -13.04
N ASN A 166 31.51 2.77 -12.95
CA ASN A 166 31.92 3.60 -14.07
C ASN A 166 33.30 4.22 -13.79
N PRO A 167 34.39 3.63 -14.31
CA PRO A 167 35.75 4.14 -14.09
C PRO A 167 35.96 5.58 -14.58
N ALA A 168 35.19 6.04 -15.58
CA ALA A 168 35.34 7.40 -16.12
C ALA A 168 34.87 8.48 -15.14
N THR A 169 33.98 8.14 -14.20
CA THR A 169 33.39 9.06 -13.22
C THR A 169 33.83 8.76 -11.79
N GLY A 170 34.48 7.62 -11.57
CA GLY A 170 34.87 7.14 -10.24
C GLY A 170 33.74 6.45 -9.47
N LYS A 171 32.55 6.32 -10.07
CA LYS A 171 31.41 5.57 -9.51
C LYS A 171 31.78 4.10 -9.35
N ARG A 172 31.54 3.55 -8.16
CA ARG A 172 31.84 2.14 -7.85
C ARG A 172 30.59 1.28 -8.03
N THR A 173 30.77 -0.03 -8.10
CA THR A 173 29.64 -0.96 -8.14
C THR A 173 28.75 -0.76 -6.91
N GLY A 174 27.44 -0.68 -7.12
CA GLY A 174 26.44 -0.43 -6.10
C GLY A 174 26.16 1.05 -5.83
N ASP A 175 27.05 1.97 -6.22
CA ASP A 175 26.82 3.39 -6.01
C ASP A 175 25.61 3.87 -6.81
N ILE A 176 24.74 4.64 -6.17
CA ILE A 176 23.56 5.25 -6.77
C ILE A 176 23.89 6.72 -7.04
N SER A 177 23.95 7.08 -8.32
CA SER A 177 24.29 8.42 -8.77
C SER A 177 23.06 9.30 -9.03
N GLU A 178 23.26 10.62 -9.17
CA GLU A 178 22.24 11.56 -9.63
C GLU A 178 21.61 11.11 -10.96
N LEU A 179 22.43 10.56 -11.87
CA LEU A 179 21.97 10.01 -13.14
C LEU A 179 20.99 8.85 -12.94
N ASP A 180 21.28 7.92 -12.03
CA ASP A 180 20.38 6.81 -11.72
C ASP A 180 19.03 7.31 -11.18
N ILE A 181 19.06 8.26 -10.23
CA ILE A 181 17.87 8.86 -9.64
C ILE A 181 17.03 9.59 -10.70
N ILE A 182 17.65 10.41 -11.55
CA ILE A 182 16.98 11.13 -12.62
C ILE A 182 16.33 10.15 -13.60
N ASN A 183 17.03 9.09 -13.99
CA ASN A 183 16.50 8.10 -14.93
C ASN A 183 15.30 7.34 -14.35
N SER A 184 15.34 7.01 -13.06
CA SER A 184 14.23 6.34 -12.37
C SER A 184 13.04 7.27 -12.09
N LEU A 185 13.27 8.53 -11.72
CA LEU A 185 12.24 9.50 -11.33
C LEU A 185 12.20 10.71 -12.28
N ARG A 186 12.07 10.47 -13.58
CA ARG A 186 12.29 11.47 -14.66
C ARG A 186 11.44 12.73 -14.59
N PHE A 187 10.27 12.66 -13.97
CA PHE A 187 9.37 13.81 -13.86
C PHE A 187 9.73 14.75 -12.71
N ASN A 188 10.46 14.25 -11.71
CA ASN A 188 10.79 14.96 -10.47
C ASN A 188 9.57 15.66 -9.86
N ASN A 189 8.48 14.91 -9.64
CA ASN A 189 7.25 15.49 -9.12
C ASN A 189 7.51 16.14 -7.75
N LYS A 190 6.82 17.25 -7.49
CA LYS A 190 6.89 17.89 -6.18
C LYS A 190 6.13 17.05 -5.16
N LEU A 191 6.61 17.06 -3.92
CA LEU A 191 5.91 16.44 -2.81
C LEU A 191 4.98 17.47 -2.16
N VAL A 192 3.76 17.03 -1.91
CA VAL A 192 2.76 17.80 -1.15
C VAL A 192 2.30 16.98 0.05
N VAL A 193 1.95 17.69 1.12
CA VAL A 193 1.30 17.11 2.28
C VAL A 193 -0.19 17.43 2.22
N ALA A 194 -1.03 16.46 2.51
CA ALA A 194 -2.48 16.60 2.50
C ALA A 194 -3.09 15.89 3.71
N ASP A 195 -4.24 16.41 4.15
CA ASP A 195 -5.13 15.71 5.07
C ASP A 195 -6.07 14.79 4.26
N ILE A 196 -6.29 13.58 4.76
CA ILE A 196 -7.15 12.57 4.14
C ILE A 196 -7.94 11.80 5.22
N SER A 197 -9.21 11.50 4.95
CA SER A 197 -10.06 10.73 5.87
C SER A 197 -9.80 9.22 5.78
N ALA A 198 -10.24 8.45 6.79
CA ALA A 198 -10.18 6.98 6.75
C ALA A 198 -10.90 6.40 5.52
N GLN A 199 -12.06 6.95 5.17
CA GLN A 199 -12.77 6.60 3.94
C GLN A 199 -11.94 6.95 2.70
N GLY A 200 -11.31 8.12 2.68
CA GLY A 200 -10.41 8.53 1.61
C GLY A 200 -9.23 7.58 1.44
N ILE A 201 -8.60 7.11 2.52
CA ILE A 201 -7.52 6.12 2.48
C ILE A 201 -8.01 4.80 1.87
N LYS A 202 -9.18 4.30 2.29
CA LYS A 202 -9.77 3.07 1.71
C LYS A 202 -10.01 3.24 0.21
N ASP A 203 -10.68 4.31 -0.20
CA ASP A 203 -11.04 4.52 -1.62
C ASP A 203 -9.82 4.83 -2.49
N LEU A 204 -8.80 5.46 -1.92
CA LEU A 204 -7.50 5.65 -2.55
C LEU A 204 -6.81 4.31 -2.79
N ALA A 205 -6.75 3.43 -1.79
CA ALA A 205 -6.20 2.08 -1.93
C ALA A 205 -6.98 1.23 -2.94
N GLU A 206 -8.32 1.33 -2.95
CA GLU A 206 -9.16 0.70 -3.98
C GLU A 206 -8.77 1.20 -5.38
N HIS A 207 -8.54 2.51 -5.56
CA HIS A 207 -8.13 3.10 -6.84
C HIS A 207 -6.76 2.58 -7.28
N MET A 208 -5.79 2.47 -6.37
CA MET A 208 -4.46 1.93 -6.70
C MET A 208 -4.58 0.58 -7.42
N VAL A 209 -5.47 -0.31 -6.96
CA VAL A 209 -5.59 -1.66 -7.53
C VAL A 209 -6.76 -1.81 -8.50
N ALA A 210 -7.57 -0.79 -8.76
CA ALA A 210 -8.82 -0.90 -9.53
C ALA A 210 -8.62 -1.41 -10.98
N ALA A 211 -7.55 -0.96 -11.64
CA ALA A 211 -7.23 -1.36 -13.01
C ALA A 211 -6.32 -2.60 -13.11
N TRP A 212 -5.99 -3.24 -11.98
CA TRP A 212 -5.13 -4.41 -11.97
C TRP A 212 -5.76 -5.57 -12.75
N THR A 213 -4.97 -6.19 -13.64
CA THR A 213 -5.26 -7.46 -14.30
C THR A 213 -3.98 -8.27 -14.43
N ALA A 214 -4.07 -9.55 -14.77
CA ALA A 214 -2.90 -10.42 -14.94
C ALA A 214 -1.96 -10.03 -16.11
N THR A 215 -2.36 -9.11 -17.01
CA THR A 215 -1.54 -8.68 -18.16
C THR A 215 -1.39 -7.17 -18.33
N ALA A 216 -2.27 -6.35 -17.72
CA ALA A 216 -2.20 -4.91 -17.85
C ALA A 216 -1.11 -4.31 -16.92
N THR A 217 -0.52 -3.18 -17.34
CA THR A 217 0.44 -2.39 -16.56
C THR A 217 -0.12 -0.97 -16.29
N PRO A 218 -1.19 -0.83 -15.49
CA PRO A 218 -1.84 0.46 -15.26
C PRO A 218 -0.91 1.42 -14.51
N GLY A 219 -0.77 2.66 -15.00
CA GLY A 219 0.08 3.67 -14.34
C GLY A 219 -0.35 3.99 -12.91
N GLN A 220 -1.66 3.92 -12.63
CA GLN A 220 -2.26 4.27 -11.36
C GLN A 220 -1.89 3.35 -10.19
N PHE A 221 -1.32 2.18 -10.44
CA PHE A 221 -0.96 1.23 -9.39
C PHE A 221 -0.05 1.89 -8.36
N GLY A 222 -0.42 1.80 -7.08
CA GLY A 222 0.26 2.52 -6.01
C GLY A 222 1.46 1.76 -5.47
N GLN A 223 2.53 2.50 -5.18
CA GLN A 223 3.64 2.09 -4.31
C GLN A 223 3.54 2.92 -3.02
N ILE A 224 3.84 2.31 -1.88
CA ILE A 224 3.37 2.81 -0.57
C ILE A 224 4.44 2.81 0.52
N GLY A 225 4.31 3.74 1.46
CA GLY A 225 5.10 3.83 2.68
C GLY A 225 4.22 4.17 3.88
N GLY A 226 4.53 3.64 5.07
CA GLY A 226 3.77 3.90 6.31
C GLY A 226 2.44 3.16 6.46
N PHE A 227 2.07 2.30 5.51
CA PHE A 227 0.90 1.42 5.63
C PHE A 227 1.06 0.15 4.80
N SER A 228 0.16 -0.80 5.02
CA SER A 228 0.07 -2.04 4.26
C SER A 228 -1.38 -2.43 4.04
N PHE A 229 -1.68 -3.06 2.91
CA PHE A 229 -3.00 -3.56 2.62
C PHE A 229 -2.97 -4.87 1.84
N SER A 230 -4.07 -5.60 1.92
CA SER A 230 -4.35 -6.77 1.12
C SER A 230 -5.54 -6.51 0.21
N TYR A 231 -5.52 -7.13 -0.96
CA TYR A 231 -6.61 -6.97 -1.92
C TYR A 231 -6.92 -8.26 -2.66
N ASP A 232 -8.21 -8.44 -2.96
CA ASP A 232 -8.73 -9.51 -3.81
C ASP A 232 -9.11 -8.91 -5.18
N PRO A 233 -8.32 -9.16 -6.24
CA PRO A 233 -8.57 -8.59 -7.56
C PRO A 233 -9.84 -9.13 -8.23
N THR A 234 -10.44 -10.20 -7.71
CA THR A 234 -11.71 -10.77 -8.22
C THR A 234 -12.93 -9.97 -7.79
N LYS A 235 -12.79 -9.10 -6.78
CA LYS A 235 -13.87 -8.25 -6.26
C LYS A 235 -14.10 -7.01 -7.11
N THR A 236 -15.25 -6.39 -6.89
CA THR A 236 -15.72 -5.18 -7.57
C THR A 236 -14.69 -4.06 -7.43
N PRO A 237 -14.12 -3.54 -8.52
CA PRO A 237 -13.22 -2.38 -8.46
C PRO A 237 -14.01 -1.09 -8.22
N ILE A 238 -13.41 -0.13 -7.51
CA ILE A 238 -13.97 1.22 -7.39
C ILE A 238 -14.07 1.89 -8.77
N ARG A 239 -15.13 2.66 -8.99
CA ARG A 239 -15.29 3.52 -10.16
C ARG A 239 -15.69 4.92 -9.72
N PHE A 240 -15.17 5.92 -10.43
CA PHE A 240 -15.47 7.32 -10.20
C PHE A 240 -16.28 7.87 -11.36
N ARG A 241 -17.31 8.64 -11.03
CA ARG A 241 -17.93 9.57 -11.97
C ARG A 241 -16.91 10.66 -12.29
N ARG A 242 -16.79 11.00 -13.58
CA ARG A 242 -15.80 11.98 -14.07
C ARG A 242 -16.48 13.23 -14.65
N ASP A 243 -15.79 14.36 -14.56
CA ASP A 243 -16.17 15.59 -15.25
C ASP A 243 -15.76 15.54 -16.75
N ALA A 244 -16.04 16.63 -17.49
CA ALA A 244 -15.69 16.75 -18.90
C ALA A 244 -14.17 16.71 -19.17
N ASN A 245 -13.35 16.97 -18.16
CA ASN A 245 -11.89 16.94 -18.24
C ASN A 245 -11.31 15.59 -17.80
N GLY A 246 -12.16 14.62 -17.45
CA GLY A 246 -11.75 13.29 -16.99
C GLY A 246 -11.38 13.24 -15.50
N ASN A 247 -11.55 14.32 -14.73
CA ASN A 247 -11.24 14.32 -13.31
C ASN A 247 -12.32 13.55 -12.54
N ALA A 248 -11.91 12.75 -11.56
CA ALA A 248 -12.84 12.09 -10.66
C ALA A 248 -13.52 13.15 -9.75
N ILE A 249 -14.85 13.12 -9.70
CA ILE A 249 -15.66 14.10 -8.94
C ILE A 249 -16.58 13.47 -7.89
N ALA A 250 -16.83 12.16 -7.97
CA ALA A 250 -17.46 11.38 -6.91
C ALA A 250 -17.26 9.88 -7.16
N VAL A 251 -17.46 9.08 -6.12
CA VAL A 251 -17.62 7.64 -6.24
C VAL A 251 -18.91 7.33 -7.01
N GLU A 252 -18.80 6.53 -8.06
CA GLU A 252 -19.93 5.97 -8.82
C GLU A 252 -20.22 4.53 -8.36
N THR A 253 -19.18 3.73 -8.20
CA THR A 253 -19.27 2.36 -7.70
C THR A 253 -18.25 2.19 -6.58
N PRO A 254 -18.67 1.89 -5.34
CA PRO A 254 -17.75 1.59 -4.25
C PRO A 254 -16.89 0.36 -4.57
N GLY A 255 -15.62 0.41 -4.18
CA GLY A 255 -14.70 -0.73 -4.32
C GLY A 255 -14.81 -1.73 -3.18
N GLU A 256 -14.58 -3.00 -3.52
CA GLU A 256 -14.59 -4.16 -2.61
C GLU A 256 -13.27 -4.96 -2.64
N ARG A 257 -12.25 -4.48 -3.39
CA ARG A 257 -10.98 -5.19 -3.56
C ARG A 257 -10.16 -5.17 -2.29
N ILE A 258 -10.09 -4.05 -1.58
CA ILE A 258 -9.33 -3.96 -0.35
C ILE A 258 -9.99 -4.82 0.72
N ARG A 259 -9.23 -5.77 1.27
CA ARG A 259 -9.70 -6.70 2.31
C ARG A 259 -9.25 -6.23 3.67
N ASN A 260 -7.96 -5.99 3.86
CA ASN A 260 -7.42 -5.47 5.11
C ASN A 260 -6.47 -4.31 4.84
N LEU A 261 -6.43 -3.32 5.72
CA LEU A 261 -5.54 -2.17 5.63
C LEU A 261 -5.11 -1.74 7.03
N VAL A 262 -3.81 -1.61 7.24
CA VAL A 262 -3.21 -1.15 8.50
C VAL A 262 -2.25 0.01 8.24
N LEU A 263 -2.32 1.05 9.07
CA LEU A 263 -1.26 2.06 9.17
C LEU A 263 -0.17 1.54 10.10
N ILE A 264 1.08 1.84 9.77
CA ILE A 264 2.26 1.49 10.55
C ILE A 264 2.81 2.80 11.13
N ARG A 265 2.76 2.91 12.46
CA ARG A 265 3.24 4.09 13.20
C ARG A 265 4.76 4.03 13.35
N ASP A 266 5.35 5.16 13.74
CA ASP A 266 6.81 5.30 13.87
C ASP A 266 7.42 4.41 14.96
N ASP A 267 6.64 4.06 15.97
CA ASP A 267 7.00 3.11 17.02
C ASP A 267 6.80 1.63 16.60
N GLY A 268 6.40 1.38 15.35
CA GLY A 268 6.08 0.07 14.81
C GLY A 268 4.69 -0.45 15.18
N SER A 269 3.92 0.29 15.97
CA SER A 269 2.53 -0.09 16.28
C SER A 269 1.67 -0.06 15.02
N LYS A 270 0.72 -0.99 14.95
CA LYS A 270 -0.21 -1.10 13.82
C LYS A 270 -1.59 -0.58 14.23
N GLU A 271 -2.18 0.23 13.36
CA GLU A 271 -3.56 0.64 13.48
C GLU A 271 -4.37 0.08 12.31
N ALA A 272 -5.34 -0.79 12.59
CA ALA A 272 -6.25 -1.28 11.57
C ALA A 272 -7.22 -0.19 11.14
N ILE A 273 -7.33 0.04 9.84
CA ILE A 273 -8.30 0.95 9.23
C ILE A 273 -9.41 0.18 8.54
N VAL A 274 -9.04 -0.89 7.82
CA VAL A 274 -9.98 -1.78 7.13
C VAL A 274 -9.76 -3.21 7.62
N VAL A 275 -10.85 -3.87 8.00
CA VAL A 275 -10.88 -5.30 8.33
C VAL A 275 -12.02 -5.96 7.56
N ASP A 276 -11.71 -7.00 6.80
CA ASP A 276 -12.66 -7.74 5.96
C ASP A 276 -13.49 -6.86 5.01
N GLY A 277 -12.86 -5.81 4.48
CA GLY A 277 -13.43 -4.83 3.55
C GLY A 277 -14.27 -3.75 4.22
N ARG A 278 -14.34 -3.71 5.55
CA ARG A 278 -15.10 -2.71 6.32
C ARG A 278 -14.17 -1.80 7.09
N LEU A 279 -14.52 -0.52 7.16
CA LEU A 279 -13.83 0.42 8.04
C LEU A 279 -14.06 0.01 9.50
N VAL A 280 -12.98 0.01 10.29
CA VAL A 280 -13.00 -0.26 11.75
C VAL A 280 -12.64 0.96 12.59
N VAL A 281 -12.51 2.12 11.93
CA VAL A 281 -12.36 3.45 12.51
C VAL A 281 -13.43 4.37 11.94
N PRO A 282 -13.77 5.49 12.60
CA PRO A 282 -14.73 6.44 12.06
C PRO A 282 -14.33 6.92 10.64
N PRO A 283 -15.23 6.89 9.64
CA PRO A 283 -14.92 7.22 8.25
C PRO A 283 -14.30 8.62 8.04
N GLU A 284 -14.68 9.57 8.88
CA GLU A 284 -14.24 10.97 8.89
C GLU A 284 -12.93 11.22 9.64
N ARG A 285 -12.41 10.21 10.36
CA ARG A 285 -11.14 10.33 11.08
C ARG A 285 -10.03 10.68 10.09
N THR A 286 -9.32 11.77 10.37
CA THR A 286 -8.34 12.37 9.46
C THR A 286 -6.92 11.91 9.78
N TYR A 287 -6.11 11.74 8.74
CA TYR A 287 -4.70 11.38 8.75
C TYR A 287 -3.93 12.34 7.84
N LYS A 288 -2.61 12.44 8.04
CA LYS A 288 -1.71 13.22 7.18
C LYS A 288 -0.97 12.31 6.23
N MET A 289 -0.94 12.67 4.95
CA MET A 289 -0.20 11.95 3.92
C MET A 289 0.79 12.85 3.21
N VAL A 290 1.87 12.25 2.70
CA VAL A 290 2.69 12.85 1.65
C VAL A 290 2.46 12.13 0.33
N ILE A 291 2.22 12.89 -0.73
CA ILE A 291 1.89 12.39 -2.05
C ILE A 291 2.56 13.26 -3.13
N LEU A 292 2.71 12.73 -4.33
CA LEU A 292 3.13 13.52 -5.50
C LEU A 292 2.06 14.56 -5.85
N ASP A 293 2.48 15.78 -6.19
CA ASP A 293 1.59 16.87 -6.64
C ASP A 293 0.77 16.48 -7.88
N PHE A 294 1.36 15.71 -8.80
CA PHE A 294 0.67 15.12 -9.95
C PHE A 294 -0.59 14.34 -9.53
N LEU A 295 -0.48 13.49 -8.51
CA LEU A 295 -1.60 12.68 -8.02
C LEU A 295 -2.59 13.50 -7.20
N ALA A 296 -2.10 14.42 -6.36
CA ALA A 296 -2.95 15.33 -5.61
C ALA A 296 -3.83 16.20 -6.51
N ASN A 297 -3.35 16.52 -7.71
CA ASN A 297 -4.08 17.27 -8.72
C ASN A 297 -4.97 16.41 -9.65
N GLY A 298 -5.06 15.10 -9.43
CA GLY A 298 -5.94 14.20 -10.17
C GLY A 298 -5.27 13.35 -11.25
N GLY A 299 -3.93 13.40 -11.34
CA GLY A 299 -3.14 12.56 -12.23
C GLY A 299 -3.43 11.07 -12.03
N ASP A 300 -3.35 10.28 -13.11
CA ASP A 300 -3.72 8.86 -13.13
C ASP A 300 -5.12 8.56 -12.57
N GLY A 301 -6.02 9.55 -12.64
CA GLY A 301 -7.39 9.44 -12.18
C GLY A 301 -7.54 9.41 -10.66
N TYR A 302 -6.51 9.81 -9.91
CA TYR A 302 -6.56 9.89 -8.46
C TYR A 302 -7.65 10.90 -8.01
N PRO A 303 -8.46 10.57 -7.01
CA PRO A 303 -9.62 11.38 -6.64
C PRO A 303 -9.24 12.63 -5.81
N ARG A 304 -8.98 13.76 -6.50
CA ARG A 304 -8.57 15.03 -5.88
C ARG A 304 -9.47 15.49 -4.71
N PHE A 305 -10.77 15.17 -4.75
CA PHE A 305 -11.73 15.59 -3.72
C PHE A 305 -11.51 14.96 -2.34
N TYR A 306 -10.63 13.96 -2.20
CA TYR A 306 -10.24 13.45 -0.87
C TYR A 306 -9.06 14.19 -0.24
N PHE A 307 -8.29 14.96 -1.00
CA PHE A 307 -7.11 15.65 -0.49
C PHE A 307 -7.49 17.04 0.01
N GLN A 308 -7.41 17.24 1.32
CA GLN A 308 -7.70 18.51 1.99
C GLN A 308 -6.40 19.16 2.47
N ASN A 309 -6.42 20.48 2.67
CA ASN A 309 -5.29 21.25 3.20
C ASN A 309 -3.95 20.99 2.49
N VAL A 310 -3.99 20.79 1.16
CA VAL A 310 -2.83 20.43 0.35
C VAL A 310 -1.78 21.53 0.39
N THR A 311 -0.59 21.21 0.88
CA THR A 311 0.53 22.13 1.04
C THR A 311 1.80 21.55 0.41
N PRO A 312 2.39 22.19 -0.61
CA PRO A 312 3.70 21.81 -1.13
C PRO A 312 4.79 21.87 -0.06
N LEU A 313 5.68 20.87 -0.02
CA LEU A 313 6.78 20.83 0.96
C LEU A 313 7.68 22.07 0.87
N GLU A 314 7.92 22.59 -0.34
CA GLU A 314 8.71 23.81 -0.57
C GLU A 314 8.14 25.07 0.10
N ASN A 315 6.86 25.06 0.49
CA ASN A 315 6.20 26.16 1.19
C ASN A 315 6.23 25.99 2.72
N LEU A 316 6.73 24.86 3.23
CA LEU A 316 6.91 24.61 4.66
C LEU A 316 8.27 25.12 5.12
N ASN A 317 8.51 25.07 6.44
CA ASN A 317 9.81 25.41 7.00
C ASN A 317 10.91 24.55 6.35
N PRO A 318 12.09 25.14 6.04
CA PRO A 318 13.17 24.40 5.43
C PRO A 318 13.56 23.19 6.29
N PRO A 319 13.99 22.10 5.66
CA PRO A 319 14.19 20.84 6.35
C PRO A 319 15.27 20.99 7.43
N SER A 320 15.05 20.36 8.57
CA SER A 320 15.95 20.42 9.74
C SER A 320 17.25 19.61 9.60
N ILE A 321 17.64 19.24 8.38
CA ILE A 321 18.79 18.38 8.06
C ILE A 321 19.81 19.11 7.16
N PRO A 322 21.11 18.79 7.26
CA PRO A 322 22.08 19.21 6.26
C PRO A 322 21.68 18.71 4.88
N ASP A 323 21.70 19.62 3.91
CA ASP A 323 21.43 19.35 2.50
C ASP A 323 22.62 18.61 1.88
N LYS A 324 22.45 17.31 1.64
CA LYS A 324 23.44 16.41 1.04
C LYS A 324 23.29 16.33 -0.49
N ALA A 325 22.18 16.83 -1.05
CA ALA A 325 21.93 16.86 -2.49
C ALA A 325 21.60 18.27 -3.02
N PRO A 326 22.47 19.28 -2.83
CA PRO A 326 22.15 20.69 -3.07
C PRO A 326 21.87 21.06 -4.54
N GLY A 327 22.17 20.15 -5.48
CA GLY A 327 21.87 20.33 -6.90
C GLY A 327 20.45 19.89 -7.30
N LEU A 328 19.72 19.22 -6.41
CA LEU A 328 18.37 18.72 -6.67
C LEU A 328 17.31 19.71 -6.18
N LEU A 329 16.12 19.62 -6.78
CA LEU A 329 14.99 20.48 -6.41
C LEU A 329 14.47 20.08 -5.04
N LYS A 330 14.72 20.93 -4.02
CA LYS A 330 14.17 20.78 -2.68
C LYS A 330 12.66 20.62 -2.69
N GLY A 331 12.13 19.67 -1.92
CA GLY A 331 10.71 19.35 -1.94
C GLY A 331 10.30 18.40 -3.07
N GLY A 332 11.19 18.03 -3.99
CA GLY A 332 10.96 17.07 -5.07
C GLY A 332 11.28 15.63 -4.68
N GLU A 333 10.72 14.66 -5.42
CA GLU A 333 10.94 13.23 -5.15
C GLU A 333 12.38 12.76 -5.42
N GLN A 334 13.11 13.41 -6.33
CA GLN A 334 14.53 13.08 -6.56
C GLN A 334 15.39 13.49 -5.36
N ASP A 335 15.14 14.68 -4.82
CA ASP A 335 15.84 15.18 -3.63
C ASP A 335 15.52 14.31 -2.41
N ALA A 336 14.24 13.98 -2.21
CA ALA A 336 13.81 13.09 -1.14
C ALA A 336 14.53 11.74 -1.17
N LEU A 337 14.66 11.13 -2.35
CA LEU A 337 15.39 9.85 -2.50
C LEU A 337 16.89 10.03 -2.24
N ALA A 338 17.52 11.06 -2.80
CA ALA A 338 18.95 11.31 -2.64
C ALA A 338 19.32 11.53 -1.15
N GLU A 339 18.56 12.38 -0.46
CA GLU A 339 18.75 12.66 0.97
C GLU A 339 18.54 11.42 1.84
N TYR A 340 17.52 10.61 1.53
CA TYR A 340 17.23 9.37 2.24
C TYR A 340 18.35 8.34 2.05
N LEU A 341 18.83 8.16 0.81
CA LEU A 341 19.96 7.29 0.50
C LEU A 341 21.23 7.76 1.23
N ALA A 342 21.51 9.06 1.23
CA ALA A 342 22.71 9.61 1.85
C ALA A 342 22.67 9.56 3.38
N GLU A 343 21.47 9.43 3.98
CA GLU A 343 21.28 9.23 5.42
C GLU A 343 21.40 7.77 5.84
N PHE A 344 20.66 6.88 5.17
CA PHE A 344 20.53 5.50 5.63
C PHE A 344 21.48 4.53 4.93
N TYR A 345 21.84 4.83 3.68
CA TYR A 345 22.62 3.95 2.81
C TYR A 345 23.81 4.66 2.14
N PRO A 346 24.67 5.36 2.89
CA PRO A 346 25.62 6.31 2.32
C PRO A 346 26.74 5.68 1.48
N ASN A 347 27.04 4.39 1.66
CA ASN A 347 28.16 3.71 1.01
C ASN A 347 28.07 2.18 1.18
N SER A 348 29.02 1.46 0.58
CA SER A 348 29.09 -0.01 0.56
C SER A 348 29.26 -0.69 1.93
N SER A 349 29.58 0.03 3.01
CA SER A 349 29.58 -0.55 4.37
C SER A 349 28.18 -0.60 4.99
N ARG A 350 27.26 0.21 4.47
CA ARG A 350 25.84 0.27 4.86
C ARG A 350 24.97 0.37 3.60
N PRO A 351 24.99 -0.60 2.69
CA PRO A 351 24.21 -0.52 1.46
C PRO A 351 22.73 -0.82 1.75
N PHE A 352 21.83 -0.34 0.89
CA PHE A 352 20.50 -0.90 0.82
C PHE A 352 20.60 -2.37 0.38
N ASN A 353 20.01 -3.29 1.14
CA ASN A 353 20.24 -4.73 0.97
C ASN A 353 18.96 -5.57 0.99
N GLN A 354 17.80 -4.94 0.79
CA GLN A 354 16.52 -5.65 0.71
C GLN A 354 16.23 -6.01 -0.76
N PRO A 355 16.42 -7.27 -1.18
CA PRO A 355 16.14 -7.68 -2.54
C PRO A 355 14.64 -7.55 -2.84
N ASP A 356 14.33 -7.37 -4.11
CA ASP A 356 12.96 -7.43 -4.60
C ASP A 356 12.38 -8.83 -4.38
N THR A 357 11.08 -8.92 -4.10
CA THR A 357 10.39 -10.18 -3.86
C THR A 357 9.34 -10.42 -4.94
N PRO A 358 9.05 -11.68 -5.31
CA PRO A 358 7.92 -11.96 -6.18
C PRO A 358 6.60 -11.63 -5.46
N ILE A 359 5.54 -11.33 -6.22
CA ILE A 359 4.17 -11.07 -5.71
C ILE A 359 3.65 -12.02 -4.62
N SER A 360 4.08 -13.28 -4.60
CA SER A 360 3.71 -14.27 -3.58
C SER A 360 4.36 -14.02 -2.20
N GLN A 361 5.35 -13.12 -2.15
CA GLN A 361 6.15 -12.76 -0.98
C GLN A 361 6.03 -11.27 -0.59
N ASP A 362 5.30 -10.46 -1.36
CA ASP A 362 4.97 -9.05 -1.07
C ASP A 362 4.30 -8.85 0.28
N THR A 363 4.82 -7.96 1.12
CA THR A 363 4.37 -7.81 2.51
C THR A 363 3.54 -6.55 2.77
N ARG A 364 3.77 -5.47 2.02
CA ARG A 364 3.02 -4.21 2.12
C ARG A 364 1.81 -4.18 1.20
N ILE A 365 1.92 -4.74 -0.01
CA ILE A 365 0.83 -4.77 -1.00
C ILE A 365 0.51 -6.22 -1.33
N GLN A 366 -0.42 -6.83 -0.59
CA GLN A 366 -0.66 -8.27 -0.68
C GLN A 366 -1.80 -8.60 -1.65
N ASN A 367 -1.47 -9.20 -2.79
CA ASN A 367 -2.49 -9.74 -3.70
C ASN A 367 -2.93 -11.14 -3.25
N LEU A 368 -4.19 -11.27 -2.84
CA LEU A 368 -4.74 -12.51 -2.27
C LEU A 368 -4.93 -13.64 -3.29
N SER A 369 -4.74 -13.36 -4.59
CA SER A 369 -4.64 -14.42 -5.60
C SER A 369 -3.30 -15.17 -5.58
N PHE A 370 -2.27 -14.61 -4.94
CA PHE A 370 -0.89 -15.15 -4.95
C PHE A 370 -0.36 -15.50 -3.57
N ARG A 371 -0.95 -14.96 -2.49
CA ARG A 371 -0.51 -15.22 -1.12
C ARG A 371 -1.65 -15.15 -0.11
N GLN A 372 -1.40 -15.72 1.06
CA GLN A 372 -2.27 -15.56 2.22
C GLN A 372 -2.15 -14.16 2.80
N ASP A 373 -3.25 -13.69 3.37
CA ASP A 373 -3.31 -12.40 4.04
C ASP A 373 -2.54 -12.43 5.36
N THR A 374 -1.58 -11.53 5.49
CA THR A 374 -0.77 -11.36 6.70
C THR A 374 -0.74 -9.92 7.19
N VAL A 375 -1.56 -9.04 6.62
CA VAL A 375 -1.58 -7.59 6.92
C VAL A 375 -1.97 -7.36 8.38
N LEU A 376 -2.96 -8.10 8.87
CA LEU A 376 -3.44 -8.06 10.25
C LEU A 376 -2.61 -8.90 11.22
N ALA A 377 -1.46 -9.45 10.82
CA ALA A 377 -0.63 -10.23 11.73
C ALA A 377 -0.26 -9.41 12.98
N GLY A 378 -0.57 -9.96 14.16
CA GLY A 378 -0.41 -9.30 15.46
C GLY A 378 -1.61 -8.44 15.90
N ILE A 379 -2.67 -8.37 15.12
CA ILE A 379 -3.92 -7.66 15.47
C ILE A 379 -5.00 -8.69 15.78
N ASP A 380 -5.60 -8.60 16.96
CA ASP A 380 -6.79 -9.38 17.28
C ASP A 380 -7.95 -8.93 16.38
N ARG A 381 -8.42 -9.83 15.49
CA ARG A 381 -9.51 -9.54 14.55
C ARG A 381 -10.86 -9.52 15.24
N ASP A 382 -11.03 -10.34 16.28
CA ASP A 382 -12.32 -10.52 16.94
C ASP A 382 -12.74 -9.24 17.68
N ARG A 383 -11.78 -8.39 18.06
CA ARG A 383 -12.06 -7.09 18.69
C ARG A 383 -12.95 -6.20 17.82
N PHE A 384 -12.89 -6.35 16.50
CA PHE A 384 -13.69 -5.57 15.56
C PHE A 384 -15.09 -6.14 15.35
N LEU A 385 -15.37 -7.32 15.92
CA LEU A 385 -16.70 -7.89 15.99
C LEU A 385 -17.51 -7.33 17.19
N PHE A 386 -16.87 -6.66 18.15
CA PHE A 386 -17.52 -5.97 19.28
C PHE A 386 -18.15 -4.64 18.85
N ASP A 387 -19.08 -4.72 17.91
CA ASP A 387 -19.78 -3.60 17.29
C ASP A 387 -21.16 -3.31 17.91
N THR A 388 -21.59 -4.11 18.89
CA THR A 388 -22.93 -4.04 19.47
C THR A 388 -22.88 -3.56 20.92
N LEU A 389 -23.54 -2.44 21.23
CA LEU A 389 -23.74 -1.96 22.60
C LEU A 389 -24.77 -2.84 23.32
N ILE A 390 -24.44 -3.27 24.54
CA ILE A 390 -25.32 -4.00 25.43
C ILE A 390 -25.73 -3.08 26.58
N TYR A 391 -27.03 -2.88 26.74
CA TYR A 391 -27.63 -1.99 27.72
C TYR A 391 -28.12 -2.77 28.93
N ARG A 392 -27.86 -2.26 30.14
CA ARG A 392 -28.38 -2.82 31.38
C ARG A 392 -29.69 -2.13 31.76
N PHE A 393 -30.71 -2.94 32.02
CA PHE A 393 -31.97 -2.51 32.63
C PHE A 393 -32.16 -3.18 33.97
N ARG A 394 -32.54 -2.40 34.98
CA ARG A 394 -33.06 -2.92 36.24
C ARG A 394 -34.54 -3.22 36.06
N THR A 395 -34.90 -4.49 36.17
CA THR A 395 -36.28 -4.99 35.95
C THR A 395 -37.12 -5.02 37.22
N GLY A 396 -36.47 -4.86 38.38
CA GLY A 396 -37.08 -4.99 39.69
C GLY A 396 -36.06 -4.79 40.82
N ASN A 397 -36.38 -5.25 42.03
CA ASN A 397 -35.45 -5.16 43.15
C ASN A 397 -34.37 -6.26 43.04
N GLY A 398 -33.14 -5.88 42.69
CA GLY A 398 -32.02 -6.79 42.50
C GLY A 398 -32.06 -7.61 41.20
N THR A 399 -33.00 -7.35 40.29
CA THR A 399 -33.15 -8.10 39.04
C THR A 399 -32.78 -7.25 37.82
N TYR A 400 -32.07 -7.85 36.87
CA TYR A 400 -31.47 -7.13 35.73
C TYR A 400 -31.61 -7.91 34.42
N ILE A 401 -31.67 -7.19 33.30
CA ILE A 401 -31.61 -7.72 31.93
C ILE A 401 -30.60 -6.91 31.10
N TYR A 402 -29.95 -7.59 30.16
CA TYR A 402 -28.92 -7.04 29.27
C TYR A 402 -29.37 -7.26 27.83
N VAL A 403 -29.50 -6.18 27.08
CA VAL A 403 -30.19 -6.18 25.79
C VAL A 403 -29.44 -5.35 24.75
N ASP A 404 -29.57 -5.70 23.48
CA ASP A 404 -29.09 -4.86 22.39
C ASP A 404 -30.04 -3.69 22.10
N GLU A 405 -29.68 -2.81 21.16
CA GLU A 405 -30.49 -1.62 20.84
C GLU A 405 -31.91 -1.96 20.39
N ALA A 406 -32.12 -3.06 19.65
CA ALA A 406 -33.44 -3.41 19.13
C ALA A 406 -34.39 -3.81 20.27
N GLU A 407 -33.90 -4.63 21.21
CA GLU A 407 -34.68 -5.02 22.38
C GLU A 407 -34.80 -3.88 23.40
N ARG A 408 -33.78 -3.01 23.53
CA ARG A 408 -33.86 -1.75 24.28
C ARG A 408 -35.04 -0.90 23.83
N GLN A 409 -35.18 -0.64 22.52
CA GLN A 409 -36.31 0.12 21.99
C GLN A 409 -37.66 -0.54 22.30
N SER A 410 -37.71 -1.87 22.19
CA SER A 410 -38.93 -2.64 22.51
C SER A 410 -39.33 -2.50 23.99
N ILE A 411 -38.36 -2.53 24.91
CA ILE A 411 -38.58 -2.36 26.36
C ILE A 411 -39.09 -0.95 26.67
N LEU A 412 -38.45 0.08 26.10
CA LEU A 412 -38.83 1.48 26.32
C LEU A 412 -40.26 1.78 25.83
N GLN A 413 -40.68 1.17 24.72
CA GLN A 413 -42.02 1.33 24.17
C GLN A 413 -43.08 0.51 24.92
N GLY A 414 -42.72 -0.66 25.45
CA GLY A 414 -43.65 -1.58 26.11
C GLY A 414 -44.07 -1.17 27.52
N ASN A 415 -43.51 -0.09 28.07
CA ASN A 415 -43.85 0.47 29.39
C ASN A 415 -43.83 -0.56 30.54
N TYR A 416 -42.82 -1.43 30.55
CA TYR A 416 -42.67 -2.51 31.55
C TYR A 416 -42.26 -2.04 32.96
N GLY A 417 -42.01 -0.74 33.15
CA GLY A 417 -41.50 -0.19 34.40
C GLY A 417 -40.02 -0.47 34.67
N PHE A 418 -39.28 -0.95 33.67
CA PHE A 418 -37.83 -1.18 33.78
C PHE A 418 -37.07 0.14 33.76
N VAL A 419 -36.00 0.21 34.55
CA VAL A 419 -35.14 1.41 34.64
C VAL A 419 -33.86 1.16 33.86
N GLU A 420 -33.63 1.94 32.81
CA GLU A 420 -32.38 1.90 32.05
C GLU A 420 -31.23 2.48 32.89
N GLU A 421 -30.13 1.74 33.00
CA GLU A 421 -28.91 2.19 33.69
C GLU A 421 -27.79 2.60 32.71
N GLY A 422 -27.99 2.37 31.42
CA GLY A 422 -27.08 2.75 30.34
C GLY A 422 -26.33 1.56 29.72
N VAL A 423 -25.26 1.87 28.98
CA VAL A 423 -24.39 0.87 28.33
C VAL A 423 -23.57 0.15 29.39
N ALA A 424 -23.68 -1.19 29.42
CA ALA A 424 -22.90 -2.04 30.30
C ALA A 424 -21.55 -2.40 29.68
N PHE A 425 -21.54 -2.82 28.42
CA PHE A 425 -20.35 -3.22 27.66
C PHE A 425 -20.70 -3.33 26.17
N LYS A 426 -19.69 -3.55 25.33
CA LYS A 426 -19.84 -3.99 23.93
C LYS A 426 -19.68 -5.50 23.85
N ALA A 427 -20.42 -6.12 22.94
CA ALA A 427 -20.34 -7.53 22.60
C ALA A 427 -20.46 -7.72 21.08
N SER A 428 -20.28 -8.95 20.60
CA SER A 428 -20.55 -9.29 19.21
C SER A 428 -21.87 -10.04 19.04
N LYS A 429 -22.58 -9.80 17.93
CA LYS A 429 -23.70 -10.67 17.50
C LYS A 429 -23.24 -11.80 16.57
N ARG A 430 -21.94 -11.88 16.25
CA ARG A 430 -21.35 -12.87 15.35
C ARG A 430 -20.27 -13.64 16.10
N GLY A 431 -20.15 -14.93 15.80
CA GLY A 431 -19.05 -15.74 16.29
C GLY A 431 -17.71 -15.25 15.73
N GLY A 432 -16.64 -15.45 16.50
CA GLY A 432 -15.25 -15.19 16.13
C GLY A 432 -14.38 -16.35 16.59
N GLU A 433 -13.13 -16.40 16.15
CA GLU A 433 -12.23 -17.53 16.43
C GLU A 433 -11.96 -17.67 17.94
N ASN A 434 -11.90 -16.54 18.65
CA ASN A 434 -11.64 -16.47 20.10
C ASN A 434 -12.87 -16.04 20.90
N LEU A 435 -14.06 -16.06 20.29
CA LEU A 435 -15.29 -15.65 20.97
C LEU A 435 -16.12 -16.84 21.40
N GLN A 436 -16.61 -16.80 22.64
CA GLN A 436 -17.55 -17.76 23.17
C GLN A 436 -19.00 -17.22 23.13
N PRO A 437 -19.99 -18.09 22.90
CA PRO A 437 -21.40 -17.71 22.97
C PRO A 437 -21.88 -17.58 24.42
N ILE A 438 -22.64 -16.54 24.70
CA ILE A 438 -23.36 -16.32 25.97
C ILE A 438 -24.85 -16.48 25.74
N TYR A 439 -25.46 -17.36 26.53
CA TYR A 439 -26.89 -17.66 26.47
C TYR A 439 -27.63 -16.95 27.60
N ARG A 440 -28.83 -16.46 27.29
CA ARG A 440 -29.74 -15.85 28.26
C ARG A 440 -30.71 -16.89 28.79
N PHE A 441 -30.83 -16.94 30.11
CA PHE A 441 -31.73 -17.83 30.84
C PHE A 441 -32.64 -17.00 31.73
N ARG A 442 -33.95 -17.17 31.61
CA ARG A 442 -34.94 -16.54 32.48
C ARG A 442 -35.16 -17.38 33.73
N SER A 443 -35.08 -16.76 34.90
CA SER A 443 -35.30 -17.40 36.20
C SER A 443 -36.77 -17.77 36.41
N LEU A 444 -37.02 -19.01 36.86
CA LEU A 444 -38.33 -19.46 37.32
C LEU A 444 -38.59 -19.13 38.79
N LEU A 445 -37.54 -18.80 39.56
CA LEU A 445 -37.64 -18.45 40.98
C LEU A 445 -38.00 -16.97 41.23
N ARG A 446 -37.65 -16.11 40.28
CA ARG A 446 -37.75 -14.65 40.40
C ARG A 446 -38.20 -14.05 39.07
N PRO A 447 -39.46 -13.59 38.95
CA PRO A 447 -39.92 -12.86 37.78
C PRO A 447 -39.01 -11.65 37.50
N GLY A 448 -38.65 -11.45 36.22
CA GLY A 448 -37.76 -10.36 35.80
C GLY A 448 -36.27 -10.63 36.03
N ALA A 449 -35.87 -11.75 36.63
CA ALA A 449 -34.47 -12.11 36.81
C ALA A 449 -33.94 -12.97 35.66
N TYR A 450 -32.72 -12.66 35.21
CA TYR A 450 -32.03 -13.34 34.12
C TYR A 450 -30.62 -13.75 34.54
N LEU A 451 -30.15 -14.86 33.97
CA LEU A 451 -28.80 -15.39 34.08
C LEU A 451 -28.18 -15.39 32.67
N TYR A 452 -26.90 -15.01 32.60
CA TYR A 452 -26.10 -15.02 31.39
C TYR A 452 -24.92 -15.94 31.65
N ALA A 453 -24.79 -16.98 30.83
CA ALA A 453 -23.82 -18.05 31.02
C ALA A 453 -23.23 -18.49 29.68
N GLY A 454 -21.94 -18.87 29.71
CA GLY A 454 -21.18 -19.40 28.56
C GLY A 454 -20.52 -20.73 28.89
N GLY A 455 -19.82 -21.30 27.90
CA GLY A 455 -18.99 -22.49 28.10
C GLY A 455 -19.72 -23.68 28.71
N GLU A 456 -19.05 -24.38 29.64
CA GLU A 456 -19.58 -25.57 30.31
C GLU A 456 -20.80 -25.30 31.19
N GLU A 457 -20.96 -24.06 31.68
CA GLU A 457 -22.06 -23.68 32.56
C GLU A 457 -23.43 -23.84 31.86
N VAL A 458 -23.49 -23.53 30.57
CA VAL A 458 -24.69 -23.70 29.74
C VAL A 458 -25.17 -25.15 29.78
N GLU A 459 -24.25 -26.11 29.63
CA GLU A 459 -24.57 -27.52 29.68
C GLU A 459 -24.98 -27.98 31.09
N GLN A 460 -24.37 -27.43 32.13
CA GLN A 460 -24.77 -27.70 33.51
C GLN A 460 -26.19 -27.20 33.79
N ILE A 461 -26.56 -26.00 33.33
CA ILE A 461 -27.91 -25.45 33.47
C ILE A 461 -28.92 -26.33 32.72
N ARG A 462 -28.60 -26.68 31.47
CA ARG A 462 -29.41 -27.57 30.63
C ARG A 462 -29.59 -28.94 31.26
N GLN A 463 -28.64 -29.49 32.01
CA GLN A 463 -28.77 -30.84 32.56
C GLN A 463 -29.36 -30.86 33.97
N ARG A 464 -28.92 -29.94 34.84
CA ARG A 464 -29.13 -30.03 36.29
C ARG A 464 -30.04 -28.93 36.86
N HIS A 465 -30.31 -27.87 36.10
CA HIS A 465 -31.07 -26.71 36.59
C HIS A 465 -32.27 -26.32 35.70
N ARG A 466 -32.80 -27.25 34.89
CA ARG A 466 -33.99 -27.01 34.04
C ARG A 466 -35.24 -26.60 34.83
N ASN A 467 -35.32 -26.97 36.10
CA ASN A 467 -36.42 -26.58 37.00
C ASN A 467 -36.25 -25.15 37.57
N LEU A 468 -35.08 -24.53 37.40
CA LEU A 468 -34.77 -23.20 37.91
C LEU A 468 -34.75 -22.14 36.80
N PHE A 469 -34.46 -22.54 35.56
CA PHE A 469 -34.26 -21.62 34.44
C PHE A 469 -34.91 -22.12 33.16
N VAL A 470 -35.37 -21.17 32.34
CA VAL A 470 -35.80 -21.38 30.95
C VAL A 470 -34.81 -20.68 30.03
N GLU A 471 -34.20 -21.42 29.11
CA GLU A 471 -33.31 -20.85 28.09
C GLU A 471 -34.11 -20.03 27.07
N GLU A 472 -33.73 -18.77 26.87
CA GLU A 472 -34.30 -17.91 25.83
C GLU A 472 -33.47 -17.92 24.54
N GLY A 473 -32.20 -18.33 24.64
CA GLY A 473 -31.31 -18.54 23.50
C GLY A 473 -30.01 -17.74 23.58
N LEU A 474 -29.31 -17.67 22.46
CA LEU A 474 -28.06 -16.94 22.32
C LEU A 474 -28.29 -15.43 22.47
N ALA A 475 -27.61 -14.80 23.41
CA ALA A 475 -27.66 -13.36 23.63
C ALA A 475 -26.63 -12.63 22.74
N PHE A 476 -25.35 -13.02 22.87
CA PHE A 476 -24.21 -12.39 22.22
C PHE A 476 -22.96 -13.28 22.34
N TYR A 477 -21.86 -12.86 21.70
CA TYR A 477 -20.53 -13.45 21.79
C TYR A 477 -19.56 -12.45 22.44
N VAL A 478 -18.65 -12.97 23.25
CA VAL A 478 -17.64 -12.22 24.04
C VAL A 478 -16.36 -13.04 24.13
N TYR A 479 -15.30 -12.46 24.68
CA TYR A 479 -14.11 -13.24 24.98
C TYR A 479 -14.33 -14.14 26.19
N ASP A 480 -13.58 -15.24 26.24
CA ASP A 480 -13.51 -16.06 27.45
C ASP A 480 -12.94 -15.26 28.63
N GLY A 481 -13.36 -15.60 29.86
CA GLY A 481 -12.93 -14.91 31.09
C GLY A 481 -11.46 -15.08 31.45
N SER A 482 -10.70 -15.87 30.67
CA SER A 482 -9.26 -16.06 30.82
C SER A 482 -8.44 -15.54 29.65
N SER A 483 -9.07 -14.84 28.70
CA SER A 483 -8.47 -14.53 27.41
C SER A 483 -7.42 -13.42 27.44
N GLN A 484 -7.49 -12.51 28.43
CA GLN A 484 -6.68 -11.30 28.55
C GLN A 484 -6.79 -10.36 27.33
N LYS A 485 -7.93 -10.37 26.64
CA LYS A 485 -8.22 -9.59 25.42
C LYS A 485 -9.26 -8.50 25.64
N GLY A 486 -9.98 -8.54 26.76
CA GLY A 486 -10.93 -7.51 27.16
C GLY A 486 -10.77 -7.12 28.62
N GLN A 487 -11.81 -6.49 29.15
CA GLN A 487 -11.94 -6.23 30.58
C GLN A 487 -12.88 -7.27 31.19
N ASP A 488 -12.55 -7.76 32.38
CA ASP A 488 -13.35 -8.73 33.12
C ASP A 488 -14.76 -8.22 33.41
N ILE A 489 -15.74 -9.06 33.12
CA ILE A 489 -17.13 -8.89 33.55
C ILE A 489 -17.42 -9.92 34.64
N TYR A 490 -17.72 -9.39 35.83
CA TYR A 490 -18.01 -10.16 37.02
C TYR A 490 -19.49 -10.40 37.16
N ARG A 491 -19.87 -11.57 37.67
CA ARG A 491 -21.25 -11.87 38.03
C ARG A 491 -21.40 -11.94 39.54
N PHE A 492 -22.43 -11.25 40.03
CA PHE A 492 -22.85 -11.32 41.42
C PHE A 492 -24.27 -11.84 41.49
N GLN A 493 -24.53 -12.80 42.38
CA GLN A 493 -25.89 -13.14 42.77
C GLN A 493 -26.40 -12.10 43.77
N THR A 494 -27.43 -11.36 43.36
CA THR A 494 -27.99 -10.24 44.13
C THR A 494 -28.98 -10.73 45.19
N ILE A 495 -29.82 -11.67 44.78
CA ILE A 495 -30.73 -12.47 45.61
C ILE A 495 -30.83 -13.87 44.96
N PRO A 496 -31.25 -14.92 45.68
CA PRO A 496 -31.34 -16.26 45.10
C PRO A 496 -32.14 -16.30 43.80
N GLY A 497 -31.48 -16.68 42.70
CA GLY A 497 -32.05 -16.74 41.36
C GLY A 497 -32.03 -15.44 40.55
N ALA A 498 -31.34 -14.39 41.01
CA ALA A 498 -31.13 -13.13 40.28
C ALA A 498 -29.66 -12.69 40.31
N TYR A 499 -29.21 -12.11 39.19
CA TYR A 499 -27.80 -11.83 38.96
C TYR A 499 -27.60 -10.45 38.34
N ILE A 500 -26.44 -9.86 38.62
CA ILE A 500 -25.94 -8.64 37.98
C ILE A 500 -24.55 -8.92 37.38
N LEU A 501 -24.31 -8.36 36.20
CA LEU A 501 -23.03 -8.31 35.52
C LEU A 501 -22.43 -6.92 35.70
N VAL A 502 -21.17 -6.86 36.13
CA VAL A 502 -20.51 -5.62 36.51
C VAL A 502 -19.06 -5.59 36.05
N ASN A 503 -18.57 -4.39 35.75
CA ASN A 503 -17.15 -4.17 35.47
C ASN A 503 -16.31 -4.13 36.77
N GLU A 504 -14.99 -4.01 36.65
CA GLU A 504 -14.10 -3.98 37.82
C GLU A 504 -14.43 -2.82 38.77
N ALA A 505 -14.73 -1.62 38.27
CA ALA A 505 -15.03 -0.45 39.11
C ALA A 505 -16.33 -0.64 39.92
N GLU A 506 -17.36 -1.21 39.29
CA GLU A 506 -18.64 -1.54 39.91
C GLU A 506 -18.50 -2.69 40.93
N LYS A 507 -17.71 -3.72 40.62
CA LYS A 507 -17.36 -4.79 41.57
C LYS A 507 -16.75 -4.22 42.85
N GLN A 508 -15.77 -3.33 42.73
CA GLN A 508 -15.15 -2.70 43.91
C GLN A 508 -16.18 -1.90 44.73
N SER A 509 -17.10 -1.21 44.05
CA SER A 509 -18.19 -0.48 44.69
C SER A 509 -19.17 -1.40 45.43
N ILE A 510 -19.53 -2.55 44.85
CA ILE A 510 -20.41 -3.54 45.47
C ILE A 510 -19.78 -4.15 46.72
N LEU A 511 -18.50 -4.53 46.65
CA LEU A 511 -17.76 -5.11 47.77
C LEU A 511 -17.63 -4.11 48.93
N ALA A 512 -17.41 -2.82 48.64
CA ALA A 512 -17.36 -1.77 49.65
C ALA A 512 -18.72 -1.44 50.27
N GLY A 513 -19.81 -1.55 49.49
CA GLY A 513 -21.16 -1.17 49.93
C GLY A 513 -21.89 -2.19 50.79
N ASN A 514 -21.33 -3.39 50.99
CA ASN A 514 -21.88 -4.46 51.83
C ASN A 514 -23.35 -4.83 51.49
N PHE A 515 -23.68 -4.91 50.20
CA PHE A 515 -25.04 -5.20 49.72
C PHE A 515 -25.51 -6.65 49.97
N GLY A 516 -24.65 -7.52 50.50
CA GLY A 516 -24.95 -8.94 50.70
C GLY A 516 -24.95 -9.78 49.42
N PHE A 517 -24.44 -9.24 48.31
CA PHE A 517 -24.35 -9.96 47.04
C PHE A 517 -23.21 -10.99 47.09
N VAL A 518 -23.44 -12.16 46.49
CA VAL A 518 -22.45 -13.25 46.41
C VAL A 518 -21.67 -13.10 45.11
N ASN A 519 -20.36 -12.90 45.20
CA ASN A 519 -19.48 -12.84 44.03
C ASN A 519 -19.25 -14.24 43.45
N GLU A 520 -19.60 -14.44 42.17
CA GLU A 520 -19.38 -15.69 41.44
C GLU A 520 -18.11 -15.67 40.58
N GLY A 521 -17.41 -14.53 40.52
CA GLY A 521 -16.18 -14.36 39.77
C GLY A 521 -16.40 -13.83 38.34
N VAL A 522 -15.36 -13.98 37.52
CA VAL A 522 -15.36 -13.55 36.11
C VAL A 522 -16.16 -14.57 35.30
N VAL A 523 -17.09 -14.08 34.49
CA VAL A 523 -17.87 -14.93 33.57
C VAL A 523 -17.33 -14.84 32.15
N PHE A 524 -16.91 -13.64 31.74
CA PHE A 524 -16.34 -13.39 30.43
C PHE A 524 -15.57 -12.06 30.44
N GLU A 525 -14.83 -11.80 29.36
CA GLU A 525 -14.21 -10.50 29.10
C GLU A 525 -14.94 -9.77 27.96
N ALA A 526 -15.11 -8.45 28.09
CA ALA A 526 -15.78 -7.61 27.10
C ALA A 526 -15.03 -6.31 26.81
N LEU A 527 -15.41 -5.63 25.73
CA LEU A 527 -14.90 -4.30 25.38
C LEU A 527 -15.88 -3.21 25.82
N PHE A 528 -15.41 -1.97 25.95
CA PHE A 528 -16.21 -0.82 26.40
C PHE A 528 -16.26 0.28 25.33
#